data_AF-A0A9D7YDT7-F1
#
_entry.id   AF-A0A9D7YDT7-F1
#
_cell.length_a   1.000
_cell.length_b   1.000
_cell.length_c   1.000
_cell.angle_alpha   90.00
_cell.angle_beta   90.00
_cell.angle_gamma   90.00
#
_symmetry.space_group_name_H-M   'P 1'
#
loop_
_entity.id
_entity.type
_entity.pdbx_description
1 polymer ?
#
loop_
_entity_poly.entity_id
_entity_poly.type
_entity_poly.pdbx_seq_one_letter_code
_entity_poly.pdbx_strand_id
1 'polypeptide(L)' 'KDKNLKIGSTPNQDNPLMDISEIKGYPLLALDVWEHAYYLKYQNKRADYIDNWWQVVNWEYVQLRFQNI' A
#
# COMPACT_ATOMS: atom_id res chain seq x y z
N LYS A 1 9.95 -17.74 -10.97
CA LYS A 1 9.01 -17.25 -9.93
C LYS A 1 7.94 -16.44 -10.65
N ASP A 2 6.67 -16.78 -10.49
CA ASP A 2 5.59 -16.08 -11.17
C ASP A 2 5.48 -14.63 -10.67
N LYS A 3 5.69 -13.66 -11.56
CA LYS A 3 5.65 -12.20 -11.27
C LYS A 3 4.23 -11.65 -11.33
N ASN A 4 3.26 -12.41 -10.82
CA ASN A 4 1.86 -12.00 -10.81
C ASN A 4 1.64 -10.90 -9.76
N LEU A 5 1.15 -9.75 -10.22
CA LEU A 5 0.80 -8.63 -9.35
C LEU A 5 -0.59 -8.86 -8.73
N LYS A 6 -0.75 -8.44 -7.47
CA LYS A 6 -2.00 -8.51 -6.72
C LYS A 6 -2.23 -7.22 -5.96
N ILE A 7 -3.49 -6.86 -5.78
CA ILE A 7 -3.94 -5.74 -4.95
C ILE A 7 -4.80 -6.32 -3.83
N GLY A 8 -4.66 -5.79 -2.62
CA GLY A 8 -5.62 -5.99 -1.56
C GLY A 8 -5.20 -5.26 -0.28
N SER A 9 -5.89 -5.55 0.81
CA SER A 9 -5.77 -4.83 2.08
C SER A 9 -5.53 -5.80 3.24
N THR A 10 -4.88 -5.29 4.27
CA THR A 10 -4.69 -6.00 5.55
C THR A 10 -5.33 -5.20 6.68
N PRO A 11 -5.89 -5.87 7.70
CA PRO A 11 -6.39 -5.18 8.87
C PRO A 11 -5.23 -4.68 9.75
N ASN A 12 -5.47 -3.59 10.47
CA ASN A 12 -4.56 -3.05 11.48
C ASN A 12 -3.12 -2.82 10.96
N GLN A 13 -2.13 -3.53 11.51
CA GLN A 13 -0.71 -3.45 11.14
C GLN A 13 -0.22 -4.74 10.47
N ASP A 14 -1.16 -5.62 10.11
CA ASP A 14 -0.82 -6.85 9.41
C ASP A 14 -0.27 -6.50 8.02
N ASN A 15 0.58 -7.37 7.48
CA ASN A 15 1.15 -7.17 6.15
C ASN A 15 1.34 -8.50 5.40
N PRO A 16 1.52 -8.46 4.06
CA PRO A 16 1.60 -9.67 3.25
C PRO A 16 2.74 -10.67 3.55
N LEU A 17 3.69 -10.29 4.42
CA LEU A 17 4.79 -11.16 4.85
C LEU A 17 4.45 -11.99 6.09
N MET A 18 3.37 -11.66 6.80
CA MET A 18 2.96 -12.36 8.03
C MET A 18 2.20 -13.64 7.71
N ASP A 19 2.41 -14.69 8.52
CA ASP A 19 1.75 -15.99 8.36
C ASP A 19 0.21 -15.92 8.42
N ILE A 20 -0.33 -15.00 9.21
CA ILE A 20 -1.77 -14.76 9.35
C ILE A 20 -2.40 -14.03 8.16
N SER A 21 -1.60 -13.41 7.28
CA SER A 21 -2.14 -12.58 6.20
C SER A 21 -2.80 -13.43 5.12
N GLU A 22 -4.03 -13.07 4.73
CA GLU A 22 -4.76 -13.70 3.62
C GLU A 22 -4.15 -13.39 2.24
N ILE A 23 -3.39 -12.29 2.14
CA ILE A 23 -2.66 -11.91 0.93
C ILE A 23 -1.19 -12.18 1.16
N LYS A 24 -0.60 -13.03 0.32
CA LYS A 24 0.83 -13.37 0.39
C LYS A 24 1.62 -12.73 -0.73
N GLY A 25 2.82 -12.29 -0.41
CA GLY A 25 3.80 -11.84 -1.39
C GLY A 25 4.74 -10.80 -0.82
N TYR A 26 5.67 -10.33 -1.66
CA TYR A 26 6.53 -9.21 -1.32
C TYR A 26 5.76 -7.91 -1.58
N PRO A 27 5.47 -7.09 -0.55
CA PRO A 27 4.76 -5.83 -0.74
C PRO A 27 5.61 -4.90 -1.59
N LEU A 28 5.08 -4.32 -2.67
CA LEU A 28 5.81 -3.40 -3.55
C LEU A 28 5.52 -1.93 -3.22
N LEU A 29 4.26 -1.63 -2.95
CA LEU A 29 3.70 -0.33 -2.64
C LEU A 29 2.59 -0.53 -1.61
N ALA A 30 2.48 0.38 -0.64
CA ALA A 30 1.44 0.36 0.38
C ALA A 30 0.94 1.79 0.64
N LEU A 31 -0.34 1.91 0.97
CA LEU A 31 -0.98 3.14 1.39
C LEU A 31 -1.59 2.93 2.78
N ASP A 32 -1.18 3.75 3.74
CA ASP A 32 -1.77 3.74 5.07
C ASP A 32 -3.13 4.47 5.06
N VAL A 33 -4.18 3.77 5.47
CA VAL A 33 -5.56 4.30 5.53
C VAL A 33 -6.09 4.37 6.96
N TRP A 34 -5.22 4.29 7.97
CA TRP A 34 -5.57 4.71 9.32
C TRP A 34 -5.87 6.21 9.33
N GLU A 35 -6.85 6.63 10.14
CA GLU A 35 -7.29 8.04 10.15
C GLU A 35 -6.12 8.99 10.45
N HIS A 36 -5.18 8.60 11.33
CA HIS A 36 -4.03 9.44 11.64
C HIS A 36 -3.14 9.77 10.41
N ALA A 37 -3.19 8.98 9.34
CA ALA A 37 -2.44 9.24 8.12
C ALA A 37 -3.01 10.42 7.30
N TYR A 38 -4.30 10.76 7.48
CA TYR A 38 -4.98 11.73 6.62
C TYR A 38 -5.93 12.72 7.32
N TYR A 39 -6.35 12.46 8.56
CA TYR A 39 -7.50 13.15 9.17
C TYR A 39 -7.31 14.65 9.35
N LEU A 40 -6.09 15.11 9.65
CA LEU A 40 -5.81 16.54 9.83
C LEU A 40 -6.07 17.37 8.56
N LYS A 41 -5.84 16.80 7.38
CA LYS A 41 -6.02 17.49 6.09
C LYS A 41 -7.32 17.12 5.38
N TYR A 42 -7.77 15.86 5.51
CA TYR A 42 -8.88 15.32 4.75
C TYR A 42 -10.11 14.95 5.60
N GLN A 43 -9.99 14.95 6.94
CA GLN A 43 -11.06 14.56 7.87
C GLN A 43 -11.68 13.20 7.46
N ASN A 44 -12.98 13.13 7.20
CA ASN A 44 -13.67 11.91 6.79
C ASN A 44 -13.51 11.58 5.28
N LYS A 45 -12.82 12.42 4.51
CA LYS A 45 -12.67 12.29 3.05
C LYS A 45 -11.47 11.42 2.67
N ARG A 46 -11.53 10.13 3.02
CA ARG A 46 -10.48 9.15 2.66
C ARG A 46 -10.28 9.06 1.15
N ALA A 47 -11.35 9.17 0.35
CA ALA A 47 -11.27 9.12 -1.10
C ALA A 47 -10.35 10.23 -1.65
N ASP A 48 -10.57 11.49 -1.24
CA ASP A 48 -9.72 12.62 -1.63
C ASP A 48 -8.25 12.41 -1.23
N TYR A 49 -7.99 11.80 -0.07
CA TYR A 49 -6.63 11.44 0.35
C TYR A 49 -5.98 10.45 -0.62
N ILE A 50 -6.69 9.37 -0.97
CA ILE A 50 -6.20 8.33 -1.90
C ILE A 50 -5.93 8.96 -3.28
N ASP A 51 -6.84 9.80 -3.79
CA ASP A 51 -6.69 10.45 -5.10
C ASP A 51 -5.46 11.36 -5.16
N ASN A 52 -5.19 12.11 -4.08
CA ASN A 52 -4.00 12.96 -3.98
C ASN A 52 -2.72 12.16 -3.71
N TRP A 53 -2.79 11.03 -3.01
CA TRP A 53 -1.64 10.20 -2.70
C TRP A 53 -0.96 9.67 -3.97
N TRP A 54 -1.74 9.35 -5.01
CA TRP A 54 -1.18 8.91 -6.30
C TRP A 54 -0.23 9.93 -6.95
N GLN A 55 -0.37 11.22 -6.65
CA GLN A 55 0.50 12.28 -7.19
C GLN A 55 1.90 12.28 -6.58
N VAL A 56 2.10 11.64 -5.42
CA VAL A 56 3.36 11.65 -4.67
C VAL A 56 4.02 10.27 -4.57
N VAL A 57 3.46 9.24 -5.21
CA VAL A 57 4.06 7.91 -5.24
C VAL A 57 5.40 7.94 -5.98
N ASN A 58 6.44 7.44 -5.34
CA ASN A 58 7.75 7.24 -5.97
C ASN A 58 7.76 5.94 -6.79
N TRP A 59 7.36 6.03 -8.05
CA TRP A 59 7.29 4.90 -8.97
C TRP A 59 8.65 4.29 -9.32
N GLU A 60 9.72 5.09 -9.34
CA GLU A 60 11.08 4.59 -9.58
C GLU A 60 11.50 3.61 -8.48
N TYR A 61 11.18 3.93 -7.22
CA TYR A 61 11.45 3.05 -6.09
C TYR A 61 10.62 1.76 -6.15
N VAL A 62 9.33 1.86 -6.51
CA VAL A 62 8.46 0.69 -6.69
C VAL A 62 9.03 -0.24 -7.77
N GLN A 63 9.48 0.32 -8.90
CA GLN A 63 10.10 -0.41 -9.99
C GLN A 63 11.42 -1.07 -9.56
N LEU A 64 12.29 -0.36 -8.84
CA LEU A 64 13.54 -0.92 -8.30
C LEU A 64 13.25 -2.13 -7.40
N ARG A 65 12.24 -2.03 -6.53
CA ARG A 65 11.83 -3.16 -5.68
C ARG A 65 11.31 -4.33 -6.50
N PHE A 66 10.51 -4.07 -7.54
CA PHE A 66 10.00 -5.12 -8.43
C PHE A 66 11.12 -5.87 -9.19
N GLN A 67 12.19 -5.17 -9.56
CA GLN A 67 13.35 -5.80 -10.21
C GLN A 67 14.15 -6.70 -9.26
N ASN A 68 14.14 -6.41 -7.96
CA ASN A 68 14.90 -7.11 -6.93
C ASN A 68 14.16 -8.31 -6.28
N ILE A 69 12.98 -8.69 -6.78
CA ILE A 69 12.19 -9.86 -6.35
C ILE A 69 12.43 -11.05 -7.28
#